data_AF-A0AAD2HXR6-F1
#
_entry.id   AF-A0AAD2HXR6-F1
#
_cell.length_a   1.000
_cell.length_b   1.000
_cell.length_c   1.000
_cell.angle_alpha   90.00
_cell.angle_beta   90.00
_cell.angle_gamma   90.00
#
_symmetry.space_group_name_H-M   'P 1'
#
loop_
_entity.id
_entity.type
_entity.pdbx_description
1 polymer ?
#
loop_
_entity_poly.entity_id
_entity_poly.type
_entity_poly.pdbx_seq_one_letter_code
_entity_poly.pdbx_strand_id
1 'polypeptide(L)'
;MMIVRHSLTRRDAVLVLLGASCMHIFTFLFRSQLAPPEILIDTGVVRDHLLDVPPVGVHVTHIRTKTIVHATTVIATAHSQPTADTHVAEAEVVDVARDIPETTIVAHAPGWTLFENLYMYNDTLVFVSDTPSDFPDMRLMTSTPMTAENNPENIAAREPTRYSMTSLTPTEARRRWGAGPSEGGENRIFSVTGNTILVNEPSQFLRHYYHLVAELLFGVQAFWHGALSGALDSDPASATHRAPPPPIDRIIFARSDADGWRDDPGFNAYVVRAAFPDVTIEEEEDWIDRVIVTSDGDRAWHFRGFCSRTEVPRSAVRSVG
;
A
#
# COMPACT_ATOMS: atom_id res chain seq x y z
N MET A 1 -8.80 15.68 -24.73
CA MET A 1 -9.40 14.58 -25.53
C MET A 1 -8.31 13.55 -25.81
N MET A 2 -8.06 12.65 -24.86
CA MET A 2 -7.02 11.62 -24.98
C MET A 2 -7.59 10.39 -25.67
N ILE A 3 -7.01 10.07 -26.82
CA ILE A 3 -7.33 8.89 -27.62
C ILE A 3 -6.45 7.74 -27.09
N VAL A 4 -7.00 6.91 -26.20
CA VAL A 4 -6.38 5.62 -25.87
C VAL A 4 -6.62 4.69 -27.07
N ARG A 5 -5.64 4.62 -27.98
CA ARG A 5 -5.59 3.65 -29.09
C ARG A 5 -4.56 2.59 -28.78
N HIS A 6 -4.88 1.69 -27.85
CA HIS A 6 -4.33 0.34 -27.94
C HIS A 6 -5.26 -0.46 -28.83
N SER A 7 -4.81 -0.73 -30.06
CA SER A 7 -5.51 -1.66 -30.95
C SER A 7 -5.41 -3.05 -30.33
N LEU A 8 -6.52 -3.54 -29.76
CA LEU A 8 -6.69 -4.94 -29.36
C LEU A 8 -6.21 -5.83 -30.50
N THR A 9 -5.13 -6.57 -30.28
CA THR A 9 -4.64 -7.49 -31.29
C THR A 9 -5.56 -8.71 -31.34
N ARG A 10 -5.53 -9.47 -32.46
CA ARG A 10 -6.27 -10.74 -32.54
C ARG A 10 -5.88 -11.72 -31.43
N ARG A 11 -4.62 -11.67 -30.99
CA ARG A 11 -4.13 -12.46 -29.86
C ARG A 11 -4.82 -12.07 -28.56
N ASP A 12 -4.93 -10.77 -28.29
CA ASP A 12 -5.55 -10.26 -27.06
C ASP A 12 -7.03 -10.61 -27.02
N ALA A 13 -7.73 -10.48 -28.15
CA ALA A 13 -9.13 -10.91 -28.26
C ALA A 13 -9.31 -12.42 -27.98
N VAL A 14 -8.40 -13.26 -28.49
CA VAL A 14 -8.42 -14.71 -28.23
C VAL A 14 -8.12 -15.01 -26.76
N LEU A 15 -7.15 -14.33 -26.14
CA LEU A 15 -6.81 -14.52 -24.73
C LEU A 15 -7.95 -14.10 -23.80
N VAL A 16 -8.63 -12.98 -24.09
CA VAL A 16 -9.81 -12.54 -23.35
C VAL A 16 -10.95 -13.54 -23.49
N LEU A 17 -11.23 -14.01 -24.73
CA LEU A 17 -12.27 -15.01 -24.97
C LEU A 17 -11.96 -16.34 -24.27
N LEU A 18 -10.70 -16.78 -24.31
CA LEU A 18 -10.25 -18.00 -23.66
C LEU A 18 -10.35 -17.89 -22.15
N GLY A 19 -9.91 -16.77 -21.55
CA GLY A 19 -10.03 -16.51 -20.12
C GLY A 19 -11.49 -16.51 -19.66
N ALA A 20 -12.37 -15.78 -20.35
CA ALA A 20 -13.80 -15.76 -20.06
C ALA A 20 -14.44 -17.15 -20.20
N SER A 21 -14.07 -17.91 -21.23
CA SER A 21 -14.56 -19.27 -21.46
C SER A 21 -14.08 -20.24 -20.38
N CYS A 22 -12.81 -20.16 -19.96
CA CYS A 22 -12.26 -20.97 -18.88
C CYS A 22 -12.97 -20.68 -17.55
N MET A 23 -13.25 -19.41 -17.23
CA MET A 23 -14.01 -19.05 -16.02
C MET A 23 -15.43 -19.61 -16.05
N HIS A 24 -16.11 -19.57 -17.20
CA HIS A 24 -17.42 -20.18 -17.36
C HIS A 24 -17.38 -21.71 -17.27
N ILE A 25 -16.41 -22.35 -17.91
CA ILE A 25 -16.23 -23.81 -17.85
C ILE A 25 -15.94 -24.24 -16.41
N PHE A 26 -15.07 -23.53 -15.70
CA PHE A 26 -14.77 -23.81 -14.30
C PHE A 26 -16.01 -23.63 -13.43
N THR A 27 -16.73 -22.53 -13.59
CA THR A 27 -18.00 -22.29 -12.87
C THR A 27 -19.03 -23.39 -13.15
N PHE A 28 -19.10 -23.91 -14.38
CA PHE A 28 -20.03 -24.96 -14.78
C PHE A 28 -19.63 -26.34 -14.24
N LEU A 29 -18.35 -26.71 -14.36
CA LEU A 29 -17.84 -28.01 -13.93
C LEU A 29 -17.79 -28.16 -12.41
N PHE A 30 -17.53 -27.09 -11.68
CA PHE A 30 -17.39 -27.10 -10.22
C PHE A 30 -18.63 -26.55 -9.50
N ARG A 31 -19.70 -26.20 -10.23
CA ARG A 31 -20.96 -25.70 -9.67
C ARG A 31 -21.63 -26.67 -8.69
N SER A 32 -21.40 -27.97 -8.86
CA SER A 32 -22.03 -29.03 -8.07
C SER A 32 -21.35 -29.29 -6.72
N GLN A 33 -20.20 -28.66 -6.42
CA GLN A 33 -19.52 -28.78 -5.13
C GLN A 33 -19.65 -27.55 -4.24
N LEU A 34 -20.15 -26.44 -4.77
CA LEU A 34 -20.48 -25.26 -3.98
C LEU A 34 -21.97 -25.32 -3.70
N ALA A 35 -22.32 -25.70 -2.45
CA ALA A 35 -23.67 -25.48 -1.95
C ALA A 35 -24.08 -24.02 -2.24
N PRO A 36 -25.36 -23.76 -2.58
CA PRO A 36 -25.80 -22.39 -2.76
C PRO A 36 -25.43 -21.58 -1.50
N PRO A 37 -24.92 -20.34 -1.62
CA PRO A 37 -24.81 -19.46 -0.49
C PRO A 37 -26.23 -19.10 -0.04
N GLU A 38 -26.83 -19.96 0.78
CA GLU A 38 -27.95 -19.55 1.63
C GLU A 38 -27.37 -18.59 2.66
N ILE A 39 -27.51 -17.29 2.37
CA ILE A 39 -27.41 -16.25 3.37
C ILE A 39 -28.64 -16.41 4.26
N LEU A 40 -28.51 -17.25 5.29
CA LEU A 40 -29.45 -17.32 6.39
C LEU A 40 -29.03 -16.24 7.40
N ILE A 41 -29.54 -15.02 7.24
CA ILE A 41 -29.51 -14.02 8.31
C ILE A 41 -30.60 -14.43 9.30
N ASP A 42 -30.25 -15.28 10.26
CA ASP A 42 -31.06 -15.46 11.47
C ASP A 42 -30.70 -14.34 12.45
N THR A 43 -31.40 -13.21 12.35
CA THR A 43 -31.43 -12.20 13.42
C THR A 43 -32.38 -12.65 14.52
N GLY A 44 -32.09 -13.80 15.13
CA GLY A 44 -32.73 -14.30 16.33
C GLY A 44 -32.32 -13.51 17.59
N VAL A 45 -32.47 -12.18 17.59
CA VAL A 45 -32.49 -11.41 18.84
C VAL A 45 -33.89 -11.52 19.42
N VAL A 46 -34.16 -12.64 20.09
CA VAL A 46 -35.25 -12.72 21.06
C VAL A 46 -34.72 -12.17 22.37
N ARG A 47 -34.89 -10.86 22.56
CA ARG A 47 -34.97 -10.26 23.90
C ARG A 47 -36.40 -10.42 24.39
N ASP A 48 -36.64 -11.46 25.16
CA ASP A 48 -37.39 -11.37 26.41
C ASP A 48 -37.44 -12.75 27.07
N HIS A 49 -36.75 -12.87 28.20
CA HIS A 49 -37.35 -13.29 29.46
C HIS A 49 -36.30 -13.17 30.57
N LEU A 50 -36.57 -12.23 31.48
CA LEU A 50 -36.19 -12.29 32.89
C LEU A 50 -36.33 -13.74 33.41
N LEU A 51 -35.30 -14.25 34.10
CA LEU A 51 -35.40 -14.94 35.40
C LEU A 51 -33.99 -15.39 35.89
N ASP A 52 -33.73 -15.07 37.15
CA ASP A 52 -32.64 -15.43 38.08
C ASP A 52 -31.62 -16.52 37.72
N VAL A 53 -30.33 -16.14 37.72
CA VAL A 53 -29.18 -17.05 37.96
C VAL A 53 -28.12 -16.33 38.83
N PRO A 54 -27.58 -16.95 39.91
CA PRO A 54 -26.69 -16.31 40.88
C PRO A 54 -25.24 -16.15 40.36
N PRO A 55 -24.40 -15.30 41.00
CA PRO A 55 -23.09 -14.93 40.47
C PRO A 55 -22.10 -16.09 40.58
N VAL A 56 -21.60 -16.56 39.44
CA VAL A 56 -20.48 -17.50 39.35
C VAL A 56 -19.18 -16.69 39.28
N GLY A 57 -18.25 -17.01 40.19
CA GLY A 57 -16.96 -16.35 40.32
C GLY A 57 -16.11 -16.44 39.05
N VAL A 58 -15.57 -15.30 38.65
CA VAL A 58 -14.64 -15.17 37.53
C VAL A 58 -13.30 -15.79 37.93
N HIS A 59 -12.98 -16.97 37.39
CA HIS A 59 -11.61 -17.49 37.37
C HIS A 59 -10.91 -16.96 36.10
N VAL A 60 -10.15 -15.88 36.25
CA VAL A 60 -9.23 -15.39 35.22
C VAL A 60 -8.09 -16.39 35.09
N THR A 61 -8.12 -17.20 34.03
CA THR A 61 -7.00 -18.09 33.70
C THR A 61 -6.06 -17.33 32.78
N HIS A 62 -4.92 -16.85 33.31
CA HIS A 62 -3.85 -16.28 32.49
C HIS A 62 -3.18 -17.38 31.67
N ILE A 63 -3.55 -17.51 30.40
CA ILE A 63 -2.80 -18.33 29.44
C ILE A 63 -1.58 -17.51 29.01
N ARG A 64 -0.42 -17.81 29.59
CA ARG A 64 0.87 -17.23 29.20
C ARG A 64 1.48 -18.06 28.07
N THR A 65 1.26 -17.66 26.83
CA THR A 65 1.94 -18.25 25.67
C THR A 65 3.41 -17.84 25.68
N LYS A 66 4.31 -18.82 25.78
CA LYS A 66 5.77 -18.60 25.77
C LYS A 66 6.29 -18.95 24.38
N THR A 67 6.41 -17.96 23.51
CA THR A 67 7.02 -18.13 22.18
C THR A 67 8.54 -18.31 22.36
N ILE A 68 9.04 -19.51 22.05
CA ILE A 68 10.48 -19.80 22.00
C ILE A 68 10.91 -19.65 20.55
N VAL A 69 11.64 -18.58 20.24
CA VAL A 69 12.23 -18.36 18.91
C VAL A 69 13.60 -19.03 18.88
N HIS A 70 13.72 -20.11 18.11
CA HIS A 70 15.02 -20.66 17.71
C HIS A 70 15.47 -19.97 16.42
N ALA A 71 16.38 -19.01 16.54
CA ALA A 71 17.07 -18.42 15.40
C ALA A 71 18.25 -19.32 15.01
N THR A 72 18.15 -19.99 13.85
CA THR A 72 19.26 -20.73 13.25
C THR A 72 19.95 -19.82 12.24
N THR A 73 21.14 -19.32 12.58
CA THR A 73 21.97 -18.53 11.65
C THR A 73 22.69 -19.48 10.69
N VAL A 74 22.32 -19.47 9.42
CA VAL A 74 23.09 -20.11 8.35
C VAL A 74 23.91 -19.04 7.64
N ILE A 75 25.23 -19.08 7.81
CA ILE A 75 26.16 -18.21 7.09
C ILE A 75 26.37 -18.82 5.71
N ALA A 76 25.72 -18.26 4.68
CA ALA A 76 25.98 -18.59 3.29
C ALA A 76 27.09 -17.67 2.74
N THR A 77 28.28 -18.23 2.53
CA THR A 77 29.39 -17.51 1.91
C THR A 77 29.18 -17.47 0.39
N ALA A 78 28.67 -16.38 -0.15
CA ALA A 78 28.60 -16.15 -1.59
C ALA A 78 29.95 -15.61 -2.11
N HIS A 79 30.57 -16.32 -3.05
CA HIS A 79 31.69 -15.83 -3.84
C HIS A 79 31.19 -14.84 -4.90
N SER A 80 31.67 -13.60 -4.84
CA SER A 80 31.38 -12.56 -5.85
C SER A 80 32.40 -12.64 -6.98
N GLN A 81 31.95 -12.90 -8.21
CA GLN A 81 32.71 -12.63 -9.43
C GLN A 81 32.47 -11.16 -9.86
N PRO A 82 33.49 -10.44 -10.33
CA PRO A 82 33.33 -9.05 -10.78
C PRO A 82 32.74 -9.01 -12.19
N THR A 83 31.52 -8.48 -12.33
CA THR A 83 30.95 -8.10 -13.62
C THR A 83 30.98 -6.59 -13.79
N ALA A 84 31.31 -6.18 -15.02
CA ALA A 84 31.71 -4.86 -15.45
C ALA A 84 30.73 -3.73 -15.10
N ASP A 85 31.32 -2.60 -14.71
CA ASP A 85 30.68 -1.33 -14.36
C ASP A 85 29.79 -0.81 -15.49
N THR A 86 28.49 -0.89 -15.28
CA THR A 86 27.52 0.01 -15.94
C THR A 86 27.14 1.04 -14.89
N HIS A 87 27.56 2.29 -15.08
CA HIS A 87 27.17 3.41 -14.24
C HIS A 87 25.65 3.64 -14.38
N VAL A 88 24.87 2.94 -13.57
CA VAL A 88 23.51 3.35 -13.23
C VAL A 88 23.67 4.59 -12.36
N ALA A 89 23.09 5.71 -12.79
CA ALA A 89 23.09 6.93 -12.01
C ALA A 89 22.52 6.63 -10.61
N GLU A 90 23.36 6.83 -9.60
CA GLU A 90 23.04 6.68 -8.18
C GLU A 90 21.85 7.60 -7.87
N ALA A 91 20.72 7.04 -7.45
CA ALA A 91 19.54 7.81 -7.12
C ALA A 91 19.80 8.50 -5.77
N GLU A 92 20.30 9.74 -5.85
CA GLU A 92 20.70 10.57 -4.71
C GLU A 92 19.74 10.41 -3.52
N VAL A 93 20.24 9.84 -2.43
CA VAL A 93 19.47 9.62 -1.21
C VAL A 93 19.17 10.97 -0.59
N VAL A 94 17.93 11.46 -0.76
CA VAL A 94 17.48 12.71 -0.14
C VAL A 94 17.50 12.55 1.38
N ASP A 95 18.37 13.33 2.03
CA ASP A 95 18.45 13.41 3.49
C ASP A 95 17.32 14.29 4.03
N VAL A 96 16.19 13.66 4.37
CA VAL A 96 15.03 14.41 4.88
C VAL A 96 15.25 15.10 6.21
N ALA A 97 16.34 14.77 6.93
CA ALA A 97 16.73 15.50 8.12
C ALA A 97 17.16 16.94 7.79
N ARG A 98 17.50 17.23 6.53
CA ARG A 98 17.96 18.55 6.06
C ARG A 98 17.02 19.14 5.03
N ASP A 99 16.64 18.32 4.06
CA ASP A 99 15.82 18.75 2.93
C ASP A 99 14.38 18.26 3.07
N ILE A 100 13.44 19.02 2.52
CA ILE A 100 12.05 18.59 2.40
C ILE A 100 11.75 18.52 0.91
N PRO A 101 11.96 17.36 0.25
CA PRO A 101 11.72 17.23 -1.17
C PRO A 101 10.26 17.49 -1.51
N GLU A 102 10.03 18.12 -2.66
CA GLU A 102 8.70 18.29 -3.22
C GLU A 102 8.13 16.94 -3.67
N THR A 103 6.81 16.84 -3.55
CA THR A 103 6.05 15.71 -4.05
C THR A 103 5.93 15.80 -5.56
N THR A 104 6.11 14.68 -6.26
CA THR A 104 5.86 14.58 -7.69
C THR A 104 4.86 13.46 -7.97
N ILE A 105 4.16 13.54 -9.10
CA ILE A 105 3.32 12.44 -9.61
C ILE A 105 4.07 11.75 -10.73
N VAL A 106 4.36 10.47 -10.53
CA VAL A 106 4.98 9.61 -11.55
C VAL A 106 3.93 9.13 -12.55
N ALA A 107 2.76 8.72 -12.04
CA ALA A 107 1.63 8.27 -12.86
C ALA A 107 0.31 8.49 -12.12
N HIS A 108 -0.77 8.70 -12.87
CA HIS A 108 -2.11 8.87 -12.31
C HIS A 108 -3.20 8.25 -13.19
N ALA A 109 -4.16 7.60 -12.54
CA ALA A 109 -5.50 7.30 -13.03
C ALA A 109 -6.50 7.47 -11.85
N PRO A 110 -7.80 7.72 -12.09
CA PRO A 110 -8.76 7.81 -10.99
C PRO A 110 -8.73 6.58 -10.08
N GLY A 111 -8.51 6.79 -8.77
CA GLY A 111 -8.32 5.74 -7.77
C GLY A 111 -6.88 5.21 -7.64
N TRP A 112 -5.96 5.64 -8.51
CA TRP A 112 -4.58 5.16 -8.58
C TRP A 112 -3.61 6.33 -8.79
N THR A 113 -2.86 6.71 -7.77
CA THR A 113 -1.82 7.73 -7.92
C THR A 113 -0.50 7.21 -7.40
N LEU A 114 0.52 7.33 -8.25
CA LEU A 114 1.89 7.00 -7.89
C LEU A 114 2.65 8.30 -7.60
N PHE A 115 3.02 8.47 -6.34
CA PHE A 115 3.76 9.64 -5.86
C PHE A 115 5.25 9.32 -5.69
N GLU A 116 6.07 10.34 -5.86
CA GLU A 116 7.39 10.43 -5.23
C GLU A 116 7.29 11.47 -4.10
N ASN A 117 7.86 11.16 -2.94
CA ASN A 117 7.88 12.01 -1.74
C ASN A 117 6.48 12.43 -1.24
N LEU A 118 5.69 11.48 -0.74
CA LEU A 118 4.41 11.76 -0.06
C LEU A 118 4.63 11.89 1.45
N TYR A 119 3.91 12.80 2.11
CA TYR A 119 4.02 12.98 3.56
C TYR A 119 2.71 12.61 4.27
N MET A 120 2.80 12.27 5.55
CA MET A 120 1.63 12.03 6.40
C MET A 120 1.83 12.67 7.77
N TYR A 121 0.84 13.40 8.26
CA TYR A 121 0.77 13.84 9.64
C TYR A 121 -0.67 13.82 10.12
N ASN A 122 -0.90 13.35 11.35
CA ASN A 122 -2.22 13.32 11.98
C ASN A 122 -3.32 12.79 11.05
N ASP A 123 -3.07 11.63 10.44
CA ASP A 123 -3.98 10.94 9.51
C ASP A 123 -4.24 11.64 8.16
N THR A 124 -3.62 12.79 7.92
CA THR A 124 -3.74 13.56 6.69
C THR A 124 -2.57 13.29 5.75
N LEU A 125 -2.85 12.87 4.52
CA LEU A 125 -1.83 12.80 3.47
C LEU A 125 -1.50 14.19 2.95
N VAL A 126 -0.22 14.45 2.68
CA VAL A 126 0.24 15.76 2.24
C VAL A 126 1.16 15.63 1.05
N PHE A 127 0.86 16.39 0.01
CA PHE A 127 1.82 16.67 -1.03
C PHE A 127 2.44 18.06 -0.83
N VAL A 128 3.76 18.14 -0.89
CA VAL A 128 4.53 19.38 -0.78
C VAL A 128 4.81 19.89 -2.18
N SER A 129 4.25 21.05 -2.55
CA SER A 129 4.44 21.63 -3.89
C SER A 129 4.14 23.13 -3.89
N ASP A 130 4.90 23.89 -4.69
CA ASP A 130 4.58 25.29 -4.99
C ASP A 130 3.44 25.45 -6.02
N THR A 131 3.10 24.38 -6.76
CA THR A 131 2.04 24.39 -7.78
C THR A 131 1.00 23.30 -7.53
N PRO A 132 0.25 23.34 -6.41
CA PRO A 132 -0.74 22.32 -6.08
C PRO A 132 -1.88 22.20 -7.09
N SER A 133 -2.08 23.20 -7.96
CA SER A 133 -3.04 23.16 -9.07
C SER A 133 -2.66 22.19 -10.19
N ASP A 134 -1.40 21.75 -10.25
CA ASP A 134 -0.91 20.81 -11.27
C ASP A 134 -1.25 19.35 -10.91
N PHE A 135 -1.69 19.12 -9.67
CA PHE A 135 -2.11 17.81 -9.19
C PHE A 135 -3.57 17.54 -9.62
N PRO A 136 -3.94 16.27 -9.86
CA PRO A 136 -5.33 15.88 -10.05
C PRO A 136 -6.20 16.32 -8.87
N ASP A 137 -7.50 16.49 -9.11
CA ASP A 137 -8.44 16.75 -8.02
C ASP A 137 -8.35 15.63 -6.96
N MET A 138 -8.37 16.00 -5.67
CA MET A 138 -8.25 15.03 -4.57
C MET A 138 -9.26 13.89 -4.65
N ARG A 139 -10.47 14.17 -5.17
CA ARG A 139 -11.53 13.17 -5.40
C ARG A 139 -11.15 12.05 -6.38
N LEU A 140 -10.15 12.29 -7.22
CA LEU A 140 -9.61 11.31 -8.16
C LEU A 140 -8.45 10.52 -7.55
N MET A 141 -7.91 10.96 -6.41
CA MET A 141 -6.74 10.35 -5.77
C MET A 141 -7.10 9.56 -4.51
N THR A 142 -8.05 10.05 -3.70
CA THR A 142 -8.44 9.42 -2.44
C THR A 142 -9.88 9.75 -2.07
N SER A 143 -10.36 9.11 -1.00
CA SER A 143 -11.66 9.34 -0.38
C SER A 143 -11.54 9.40 1.15
N THR A 144 -12.60 9.81 1.82
CA THR A 144 -12.69 9.70 3.28
C THR A 144 -12.87 8.22 3.64
N PRO A 145 -12.15 7.70 4.66
CA PRO A 145 -12.11 6.28 4.99
C PRO A 145 -13.38 5.79 5.70
N MET A 146 -14.47 5.67 4.94
CA MET A 146 -15.79 5.26 5.44
C MET A 146 -16.31 4.08 4.65
N THR A 147 -17.14 3.26 5.30
CA THR A 147 -17.94 2.23 4.62
C THR A 147 -18.74 2.85 3.48
N ALA A 148 -18.84 2.14 2.36
CA ALA A 148 -19.65 2.55 1.23
C ALA A 148 -21.08 2.05 1.42
N GLU A 149 -21.93 2.95 1.86
CA GLU A 149 -23.37 2.72 1.89
C GLU A 149 -24.01 3.42 0.70
N ASN A 150 -24.93 2.75 0.02
CA ASN A 150 -25.59 3.31 -1.16
C ASN A 150 -26.73 4.27 -0.77
N ASN A 151 -26.39 5.32 -0.05
CA ASN A 151 -27.28 6.44 0.25
C ASN A 151 -26.59 7.79 -0.06
N PRO A 152 -27.35 8.83 -0.45
CA PRO A 152 -26.77 10.12 -0.83
C PRO A 152 -25.86 10.75 0.22
N GLU A 153 -26.21 10.59 1.50
CA GLU A 153 -25.48 11.15 2.63
C GLU A 153 -24.09 10.52 2.78
N ASN A 154 -23.99 9.19 2.71
CA ASN A 154 -22.73 8.45 2.78
C ASN A 154 -21.86 8.70 1.54
N ILE A 155 -22.45 8.71 0.35
CA ILE A 155 -21.74 9.04 -0.89
C ILE A 155 -21.11 10.44 -0.79
N ALA A 156 -21.85 11.43 -0.28
CA ALA A 156 -21.33 12.77 -0.07
C ALA A 156 -20.28 12.84 1.06
N ALA A 157 -20.46 12.09 2.16
CA ALA A 157 -19.52 12.05 3.27
C ALA A 157 -18.17 11.42 2.90
N ARG A 158 -18.16 10.55 1.89
CA ARG A 158 -16.93 9.92 1.35
C ARG A 158 -16.09 10.87 0.50
N GLU A 159 -16.58 12.05 0.15
CA GLU A 159 -15.75 13.06 -0.50
C GLU A 159 -14.52 13.39 0.34
N PRO A 160 -13.32 13.42 -0.25
CA PRO A 160 -12.12 13.76 0.50
C PRO A 160 -12.23 15.19 1.02
N THR A 161 -11.72 15.38 2.23
CA THR A 161 -11.62 16.70 2.86
C THR A 161 -10.15 17.06 3.03
N ARG A 162 -9.88 18.28 3.51
CA ARG A 162 -8.52 18.70 3.92
C ARG A 162 -7.88 17.79 4.99
N TYR A 163 -8.68 16.96 5.66
CA TYR A 163 -8.22 16.01 6.67
C TYR A 163 -7.87 14.63 6.07
N SER A 164 -8.35 14.35 4.86
CA SER A 164 -7.97 13.14 4.12
C SER A 164 -6.68 13.39 3.33
N MET A 165 -6.63 14.53 2.64
CA MET A 165 -5.45 14.97 1.89
C MET A 165 -5.40 16.49 1.79
N THR A 166 -4.20 17.07 1.82
CA THR A 166 -3.98 18.52 1.61
C THR A 166 -2.67 18.78 0.89
N SER A 167 -2.48 20.01 0.42
CA SER A 167 -1.18 20.50 -0.03
C SER A 167 -0.50 21.37 1.02
N LEU A 168 0.82 21.47 0.95
CA LEU A 168 1.62 22.52 1.58
C LEU A 168 2.64 23.06 0.57
N THR A 169 2.94 24.34 0.64
CA THR A 169 4.14 24.87 -0.03
C THR A 169 5.40 24.37 0.69
N PRO A 170 6.56 24.29 0.02
CA PRO A 170 7.85 23.98 0.66
C PRO A 170 8.15 24.90 1.85
N THR A 171 7.76 26.17 1.77
CA THR A 171 7.92 27.13 2.88
C THR A 171 7.02 26.79 4.07
N GLU A 172 5.78 26.37 3.84
CA GLU A 172 4.88 25.94 4.91
C GLU A 172 5.33 24.62 5.55
N ALA A 173 5.80 23.67 4.73
CA ALA A 173 6.38 22.42 5.20
C ALA A 173 7.62 22.68 6.07
N ARG A 174 8.53 23.55 5.62
CA ARG A 174 9.69 23.99 6.43
C ARG A 174 9.29 24.67 7.73
N ARG A 175 8.29 25.57 7.70
CA ARG A 175 7.78 26.21 8.92
C ARG A 175 7.19 25.20 9.89
N ARG A 176 6.54 24.14 9.39
CA ARG A 176 5.88 23.13 10.23
C ARG A 176 6.84 22.08 10.76
N TRP A 177 7.65 21.49 9.90
CA TRP A 177 8.47 20.32 10.22
C TRP A 177 9.97 20.62 10.24
N GLY A 178 10.40 21.76 9.69
CA GLY A 178 11.81 22.14 9.69
C GLY A 178 12.32 22.49 11.08
N ALA A 179 13.62 22.34 11.29
CA ALA A 179 14.30 22.95 12.42
C ALA A 179 14.22 24.48 12.30
N GLY A 180 14.13 25.19 13.43
CA GLY A 180 14.13 26.65 13.42
C GLY A 180 15.40 27.19 12.72
N PRO A 181 15.35 28.33 12.01
CA PRO A 181 16.52 28.92 11.35
C PRO A 181 17.73 29.15 12.28
N SER A 182 17.47 29.23 13.59
CA SER A 182 18.47 29.43 14.65
C SER A 182 18.97 28.15 15.30
N GLU A 183 18.39 26.98 14.99
CA GLU A 183 18.59 25.77 15.81
C GLU A 183 19.61 24.79 15.22
N GLY A 184 19.99 24.92 13.93
CA GLY A 184 20.92 23.97 13.30
C GLY A 184 20.48 22.50 13.42
N GLY A 185 19.21 22.27 13.75
CA GLY A 185 18.63 20.98 14.05
C GLY A 185 18.18 20.25 12.80
N GLU A 186 17.78 19.00 12.99
CA GLU A 186 17.20 18.17 11.95
C GLU A 186 15.70 18.46 11.80
N ASN A 187 15.18 18.30 10.59
CA ASN A 187 13.74 18.31 10.34
C ASN A 187 13.08 17.19 11.16
N ARG A 188 11.87 17.48 11.67
CA ARG A 188 11.02 16.55 12.42
C ARG A 188 10.26 15.60 11.49
N ILE A 189 10.97 15.02 10.52
CA ILE A 189 10.42 14.15 9.48
C ILE A 189 11.08 12.77 9.57
N PHE A 190 10.25 11.73 9.67
CA PHE A 190 10.70 10.36 9.74
C PHE A 190 10.48 9.66 8.39
N SER A 191 11.58 9.30 7.72
CA SER A 191 11.50 8.56 6.46
C SER A 191 11.05 7.12 6.66
N VAL A 192 10.04 6.72 5.89
CA VAL A 192 9.64 5.34 5.65
C VAL A 192 10.33 4.89 4.37
N THR A 193 11.28 3.98 4.50
CA THR A 193 12.04 3.45 3.36
C THR A 193 11.28 2.38 2.61
N GLY A 194 11.62 2.22 1.34
CA GLY A 194 11.03 1.23 0.45
C GLY A 194 9.73 1.69 -0.21
N ASN A 195 9.29 0.85 -1.14
CA ASN A 195 8.12 1.10 -1.96
C ASN A 195 6.84 0.67 -1.24
N THR A 196 5.89 1.59 -1.10
CA THR A 196 4.68 1.38 -0.32
C THR A 196 3.43 1.41 -1.20
N ILE A 197 2.60 0.38 -1.11
CA ILE A 197 1.18 0.46 -1.49
C ILE A 197 0.41 0.93 -0.26
N LEU A 198 -0.27 2.07 -0.35
CA LEU A 198 -1.18 2.55 0.69
C LEU A 198 -2.62 2.26 0.26
N VAL A 199 -3.31 1.42 1.02
CA VAL A 199 -4.71 1.05 0.79
C VAL A 199 -5.58 1.79 1.80
N ASN A 200 -6.44 2.68 1.30
CA ASN A 200 -7.38 3.47 2.10
C ASN A 200 -8.83 2.95 1.97
N GLU A 201 -8.98 1.62 1.92
CA GLU A 201 -10.28 0.95 1.80
C GLU A 201 -10.68 0.32 3.14
N PRO A 202 -11.96 0.37 3.53
CA PRO A 202 -12.44 -0.32 4.72
C PRO A 202 -12.52 -1.84 4.53
N SER A 203 -12.53 -2.58 5.64
CA SER A 203 -12.69 -4.05 5.66
C SER A 203 -13.91 -4.56 4.87
N GLN A 204 -14.97 -3.74 4.74
CA GLN A 204 -16.16 -4.05 3.93
C GLN A 204 -15.82 -4.55 2.52
N PHE A 205 -14.77 -3.99 1.91
CA PHE A 205 -14.32 -4.39 0.58
C PHE A 205 -13.16 -5.38 0.65
N LEU A 206 -12.21 -5.17 1.57
CA LEU A 206 -10.97 -5.95 1.61
C LEU A 206 -11.20 -7.42 1.99
N ARG A 207 -12.24 -7.74 2.77
CA ARG A 207 -12.58 -9.12 3.16
C ARG A 207 -13.16 -9.97 2.03
N HIS A 208 -13.29 -9.42 0.83
CA HIS A 208 -13.73 -10.14 -0.37
C HIS A 208 -12.59 -10.23 -1.39
N TYR A 209 -12.17 -11.45 -1.74
CA TYR A 209 -11.02 -11.65 -2.63
C TYR A 209 -11.19 -11.05 -4.03
N TYR A 210 -12.42 -10.90 -4.52
CA TYR A 210 -12.66 -10.20 -5.77
C TYR A 210 -12.19 -8.74 -5.70
N HIS A 211 -12.48 -8.04 -4.61
CA HIS A 211 -12.05 -6.65 -4.43
C HIS A 211 -10.54 -6.58 -4.15
N LEU A 212 -10.03 -7.32 -3.16
CA LEU A 212 -8.60 -7.22 -2.82
C LEU A 212 -7.70 -7.81 -3.91
N VAL A 213 -7.90 -9.07 -4.30
CA VAL A 213 -6.98 -9.73 -5.23
C VAL A 213 -7.26 -9.31 -6.68
N ALA A 214 -8.51 -9.49 -7.14
CA ALA A 214 -8.80 -9.39 -8.56
C ALA A 214 -8.81 -7.93 -9.06
N GLU A 215 -9.33 -7.01 -8.26
CA GLU A 215 -9.42 -5.59 -8.63
C GLU A 215 -8.20 -4.81 -8.11
N LEU A 216 -7.90 -4.88 -6.81
CA LEU A 216 -6.86 -4.05 -6.22
C LEU A 216 -5.46 -4.55 -6.57
N LEU A 217 -5.07 -5.78 -6.20
CA LEU A 217 -3.69 -6.24 -6.38
C LEU A 217 -3.30 -6.39 -7.86
N PHE A 218 -4.18 -6.93 -8.72
CA PHE A 218 -3.90 -6.94 -10.16
C PHE A 218 -3.95 -5.55 -10.79
N GLY A 219 -4.81 -4.65 -10.28
CA GLY A 219 -4.83 -3.23 -10.68
C GLY A 219 -3.49 -2.54 -10.35
N VAL A 220 -3.01 -2.69 -9.12
CA VAL A 220 -1.69 -2.21 -8.69
C VAL A 220 -0.61 -2.80 -9.59
N GLN A 221 -0.59 -4.11 -9.79
CA GLN A 221 0.44 -4.77 -10.60
C GLN A 221 0.46 -4.18 -12.03
N ALA A 222 -0.69 -4.03 -12.67
CA ALA A 222 -0.77 -3.44 -14.01
C ALA A 222 -0.29 -1.98 -14.02
N PHE A 223 -0.74 -1.17 -13.06
CA PHE A 223 -0.41 0.25 -12.97
C PHE A 223 1.08 0.48 -12.66
N TRP A 224 1.62 -0.26 -11.69
CA TRP A 224 3.02 -0.25 -11.27
C TRP A 224 3.97 -0.65 -12.38
N HIS A 225 3.70 -1.80 -13.01
CA HIS A 225 4.50 -2.26 -14.14
C HIS A 225 4.37 -1.30 -15.33
N GLY A 226 3.18 -0.77 -15.60
CA GLY A 226 2.95 0.17 -16.69
C GLY A 226 3.71 1.49 -16.52
N ALA A 227 3.79 2.00 -15.30
CA ALA A 227 4.47 3.26 -14.98
C ALA A 227 6.00 3.13 -14.91
N LEU A 228 6.53 1.98 -14.49
CA LEU A 228 7.93 1.86 -14.06
C LEU A 228 8.75 0.82 -14.83
N SER A 229 8.12 -0.01 -15.67
CA SER A 229 8.92 -0.83 -16.59
C SER A 229 9.59 0.10 -17.60
N GLY A 230 10.92 0.00 -17.74
CA GLY A 230 11.72 0.90 -18.57
C GLY A 230 11.15 1.13 -19.99
N ALA A 231 11.35 2.35 -20.51
CA ALA A 231 10.82 2.78 -21.79
C ALA A 231 11.21 1.85 -22.94
N LEU A 232 10.30 1.74 -23.90
CA LEU A 232 10.56 1.12 -25.20
C LEU A 232 11.73 1.86 -25.86
N ASP A 233 12.88 1.19 -26.00
CA ASP A 233 13.64 1.40 -27.22
C ASP A 233 12.69 1.02 -28.37
N SER A 234 12.62 1.86 -29.40
CA SER A 234 11.75 1.67 -30.57
C SER A 234 12.08 0.42 -31.39
N ASP A 235 13.01 -0.42 -30.91
CA ASP A 235 13.31 -1.73 -31.43
C ASP A 235 12.36 -2.80 -30.84
N PRO A 236 11.42 -3.35 -31.64
CA PRO A 236 10.52 -4.42 -31.22
C PRO A 236 11.25 -5.72 -30.81
N ALA A 237 12.54 -5.88 -31.13
CA ALA A 237 13.36 -6.99 -30.64
C ALA A 237 13.78 -6.84 -29.16
N SER A 238 13.72 -5.62 -28.59
CA SER A 238 14.10 -5.33 -27.19
C SER A 238 12.98 -5.58 -26.17
N ALA A 239 11.75 -5.87 -26.62
CA ALA A 239 10.58 -6.01 -25.74
C ALA A 239 10.69 -7.14 -24.70
N THR A 240 11.64 -8.07 -24.87
CA THR A 240 11.94 -9.16 -23.93
C THR A 240 12.92 -8.79 -22.82
N HIS A 241 13.53 -7.59 -22.86
CA HIS A 241 14.58 -7.16 -21.94
C HIS A 241 14.20 -5.92 -21.10
N ARG A 242 12.93 -5.80 -20.72
CA ARG A 242 12.52 -4.75 -19.77
C ARG A 242 13.08 -5.08 -18.39
N ALA A 243 13.75 -4.11 -17.77
CA ALA A 243 14.00 -4.18 -16.34
C ALA A 243 12.65 -4.29 -15.62
N PRO A 244 12.48 -5.25 -14.70
CA PRO A 244 11.26 -5.32 -13.90
C PRO A 244 11.14 -4.03 -13.09
N PRO A 245 9.91 -3.59 -12.76
CA PRO A 245 9.76 -2.49 -11.84
C PRO A 245 10.40 -2.87 -10.50
N PRO A 246 10.82 -1.88 -9.71
CA PRO A 246 11.37 -2.10 -8.38
C PRO A 246 10.36 -2.84 -7.47
N PRO A 247 10.86 -3.63 -6.50
CA PRO A 247 10.03 -4.47 -5.65
C PRO A 247 9.12 -3.62 -4.77
N ILE A 248 7.98 -4.19 -4.38
CA ILE A 248 7.10 -3.60 -3.38
C ILE A 248 7.56 -4.10 -2.01
N ASP A 249 7.91 -3.18 -1.12
CA ASP A 249 8.45 -3.52 0.19
C ASP A 249 7.37 -3.51 1.28
N ARG A 250 6.28 -2.78 1.07
CA ARG A 250 5.20 -2.60 2.04
C ARG A 250 3.82 -2.49 1.42
N ILE A 251 2.83 -3.11 2.05
CA ILE A 251 1.41 -2.83 1.85
C ILE A 251 0.86 -2.36 3.20
N ILE A 252 0.22 -1.19 3.23
CA ILE A 252 -0.42 -0.63 4.41
C ILE A 252 -1.94 -0.67 4.19
N PHE A 253 -2.64 -1.42 5.02
CA PHE A 253 -4.11 -1.42 5.07
C PHE A 253 -4.57 -0.43 6.16
N ALA A 254 -4.60 0.86 5.83
CA ALA A 254 -4.73 1.92 6.84
C ALA A 254 -6.06 1.92 7.62
N ARG A 255 -7.08 1.22 7.10
CA ARG A 255 -8.48 1.18 7.60
C ARG A 255 -9.02 -0.23 7.75
N SER A 256 -8.11 -1.19 7.90
CA SER A 256 -8.45 -2.58 8.14
C SER A 256 -7.44 -3.19 9.07
N ASP A 257 -7.95 -3.72 10.17
CA ASP A 257 -7.21 -4.57 11.10
C ASP A 257 -6.76 -5.89 10.43
N ALA A 258 -6.12 -6.73 11.23
CA ALA A 258 -5.67 -8.05 10.82
C ALA A 258 -6.78 -8.89 10.19
N ASP A 259 -7.97 -8.91 10.78
CA ASP A 259 -9.04 -9.78 10.32
C ASP A 259 -9.80 -9.18 9.12
N GLY A 260 -9.72 -7.87 8.92
CA GLY A 260 -10.50 -7.13 7.94
C GLY A 260 -10.04 -7.27 6.49
N TRP A 261 -8.75 -7.53 6.25
CA TRP A 261 -8.23 -7.76 4.91
C TRP A 261 -8.08 -9.25 4.60
N ARG A 262 -8.11 -10.11 5.62
CA ARG A 262 -8.13 -11.57 5.47
C ARG A 262 -9.57 -12.00 5.18
N ASP A 263 -9.81 -12.55 4.00
CA ASP A 263 -11.10 -13.14 3.65
C ASP A 263 -11.34 -14.45 4.42
N ASP A 264 -12.60 -14.82 4.63
CA ASP A 264 -12.94 -16.06 5.36
C ASP A 264 -12.32 -17.33 4.74
N PRO A 265 -12.25 -17.47 3.39
CA PRO A 265 -11.57 -18.61 2.77
C PRO A 265 -10.03 -18.59 2.91
N GLY A 266 -9.43 -17.48 3.35
CA GLY A 266 -7.98 -17.30 3.46
C GLY A 266 -7.25 -17.10 2.13
N PHE A 267 -7.98 -16.84 1.04
CA PHE A 267 -7.39 -16.67 -0.28
C PHE A 267 -6.56 -15.39 -0.40
N ASN A 268 -6.98 -14.30 0.23
CA ASN A 268 -6.25 -13.04 0.30
C ASN A 268 -4.86 -13.23 0.88
N ALA A 269 -4.79 -13.86 2.06
CA ALA A 269 -3.53 -14.13 2.74
C ALA A 269 -2.64 -15.05 1.90
N TYR A 270 -3.20 -16.10 1.29
CA TYR A 270 -2.46 -16.98 0.39
C TYR A 270 -1.86 -16.21 -0.80
N VAL A 271 -2.66 -15.41 -1.51
CA VAL A 271 -2.21 -14.68 -2.70
C VAL A 271 -1.15 -13.64 -2.34
N VAL A 272 -1.37 -12.84 -1.30
CA VAL A 272 -0.41 -11.81 -0.89
C VAL A 272 0.94 -12.46 -0.54
N ARG A 273 0.94 -13.56 0.23
CA ARG A 273 2.17 -14.27 0.62
C ARG A 273 2.84 -15.00 -0.55
N ALA A 274 2.08 -15.47 -1.53
CA ALA A 274 2.63 -16.13 -2.71
C ALA A 274 3.22 -15.13 -3.72
N ALA A 275 2.54 -14.01 -3.96
CA ALA A 275 2.96 -13.00 -4.93
C ALA A 275 4.02 -12.05 -4.38
N PHE A 276 3.98 -11.76 -3.08
CA PHE A 276 4.87 -10.79 -2.41
C PHE A 276 5.44 -11.40 -1.11
N PRO A 277 6.29 -12.43 -1.19
CA PRO A 277 6.74 -13.18 -0.01
C PRO A 277 7.51 -12.33 1.01
N ASP A 278 8.22 -11.29 0.54
CA ASP A 278 9.07 -10.42 1.37
C ASP A 278 8.38 -9.12 1.80
N VAL A 279 7.11 -8.92 1.45
CA VAL A 279 6.42 -7.66 1.74
C VAL A 279 6.11 -7.55 3.24
N THR A 280 6.33 -6.37 3.79
CA THR A 280 5.81 -6.03 5.12
C THR A 280 4.35 -5.63 4.98
N ILE A 281 3.49 -6.26 5.78
CA ILE A 281 2.09 -5.87 5.91
C ILE A 281 1.98 -5.01 7.16
N GLU A 282 1.47 -3.80 7.00
CA GLU A 282 1.02 -2.92 8.10
C GLU A 282 -0.51 -2.85 8.08
N GLU A 283 -1.12 -2.89 9.25
CA GLU A 283 -2.57 -2.94 9.45
C GLU A 283 -3.05 -1.62 10.10
N GLU A 284 -4.35 -1.50 10.39
CA GLU A 284 -4.93 -0.26 10.94
C GLU A 284 -4.23 0.20 12.23
N GLU A 285 -3.84 -0.72 13.10
CA GLU A 285 -3.14 -0.43 14.34
C GLU A 285 -1.77 0.22 14.09
N ASP A 286 -1.00 -0.27 13.13
CA ASP A 286 0.29 0.31 12.74
C ASP A 286 0.11 1.72 12.17
N TRP A 287 -0.97 1.94 11.42
CA TRP A 287 -1.32 3.25 10.91
C TRP A 287 -1.71 4.21 12.04
N ILE A 288 -2.50 3.76 13.01
CA ILE A 288 -2.88 4.55 14.19
C ILE A 288 -1.63 4.96 15.00
N ASP A 289 -0.65 4.08 15.17
CA ASP A 289 0.61 4.43 15.85
C ASP A 289 1.32 5.58 15.13
N ARG A 290 1.33 5.58 13.79
CA ARG A 290 1.88 6.70 12.98
C ARG A 290 1.10 8.00 13.21
N VAL A 291 -0.22 7.93 13.31
CA VAL A 291 -1.10 9.07 13.60
C VAL A 291 -0.79 9.65 14.98
N ILE A 292 -0.69 8.79 16.01
CA ILE A 292 -0.42 9.21 17.40
C ILE A 292 0.90 9.97 17.47
N VAL A 293 1.96 9.46 16.84
CA VAL A 293 3.30 10.08 16.82
C VAL A 293 3.30 11.48 16.18
N THR A 294 2.37 11.76 15.28
CA THR A 294 2.29 13.02 14.50
C THR A 294 1.10 13.89 14.88
N SER A 295 0.40 13.55 15.97
CA SER A 295 -0.85 14.18 16.39
C SER A 295 -0.70 15.64 16.86
N ASP A 296 0.50 16.04 17.29
CA ASP A 296 0.84 17.44 17.61
C ASP A 296 0.98 18.32 16.36
N GLY A 297 1.07 17.71 15.17
CA GLY A 297 1.24 18.38 13.87
C GLY A 297 2.62 18.97 13.64
N ASP A 298 3.58 18.77 14.54
CA ASP A 298 4.96 19.28 14.40
C ASP A 298 5.91 18.27 13.75
N ARG A 299 5.44 17.02 13.56
CA ARG A 299 6.12 15.91 12.91
C ARG A 299 5.38 15.39 11.69
N ALA A 300 6.09 14.68 10.83
CA ALA A 300 5.50 13.92 9.73
C ALA A 300 6.27 12.64 9.43
N TRP A 301 5.57 11.69 8.82
CA TRP A 301 6.18 10.57 8.10
C TRP A 301 6.39 10.96 6.64
N HIS A 302 7.50 10.52 6.05
CA HIS A 302 7.84 10.74 4.65
C HIS A 302 7.97 9.41 3.91
N PHE A 303 7.20 9.23 2.84
CA PHE A 303 7.20 8.08 1.95
C PHE A 303 7.89 8.49 0.64
N ARG A 304 9.15 8.09 0.48
CA ARG A 304 10.01 8.56 -0.63
C ARG A 304 9.59 8.03 -2.01
N GLY A 305 9.34 6.72 -2.15
CA GLY A 305 9.38 6.06 -3.47
C GLY A 305 10.81 6.09 -4.05
N PHE A 306 11.04 5.70 -5.31
CA PHE A 306 11.62 4.39 -5.62
C PHE A 306 13.13 4.27 -5.41
N CYS A 307 13.52 3.54 -4.36
CA CYS A 307 14.89 3.07 -4.15
C CYS A 307 15.12 1.79 -4.96
N SER A 308 16.14 1.76 -5.83
CA SER A 308 16.61 0.49 -6.41
C SER A 308 17.36 -0.30 -5.32
N ARG A 309 17.04 -1.59 -5.14
CA ARG A 309 17.59 -2.45 -4.07
C ARG A 309 19.12 -2.68 -4.13
N THR A 310 19.89 -1.96 -4.95
CA THR A 310 21.34 -2.11 -5.06
C THR A 310 22.15 -1.34 -4.02
N GLU A 311 21.53 -0.55 -3.14
CA GLU A 311 22.25 0.19 -2.09
C GLU A 311 22.31 -0.61 -0.78
N VAL A 312 23.35 -1.44 -0.65
CA VAL A 312 23.93 -1.70 0.68
C VAL A 312 24.96 -0.59 0.91
N PRO A 313 24.81 0.27 1.92
CA PRO A 313 25.80 1.30 2.22
C PRO A 313 27.15 0.65 2.54
N ARG A 314 28.15 0.85 1.67
CA ARG A 314 29.56 0.57 1.99
C ARG A 314 30.10 1.67 2.91
N SER A 315 29.54 1.81 4.10
CA SER A 315 30.03 2.76 5.11
C SER A 315 30.09 2.15 6.50
N ALA A 316 30.69 0.97 6.62
CA ALA A 316 31.13 0.44 7.91
C ALA A 316 32.34 -0.51 7.77
N VAL A 317 33.39 -0.07 7.06
CA VAL A 317 34.75 -0.57 7.31
C VAL A 317 35.59 0.62 7.72
N ARG A 318 35.42 1.04 8.98
CA ARG A 318 36.48 1.81 9.65
C ARG A 318 37.68 0.88 9.76
N SER A 319 38.77 1.25 9.08
CA SER A 319 40.09 0.72 9.33
C SER A 319 40.40 0.85 10.83
N VAL A 320 40.42 -0.27 11.53
CA VAL A 320 41.17 -0.39 12.78
C VAL A 320 42.64 -0.47 12.35
N GLY A 321 43.45 0.41 12.92
CA GLY A 321 44.90 0.48 12.66
C GLY A 321 45.67 -0.72 13.17
#